data_AF-A0A8H8UB82-F1
#
_entry.id   AF-A0A8H8UB82-F1
#
_cell.length_a   1.000
_cell.length_b   1.000
_cell.length_c   1.000
_cell.angle_alpha   90.00
_cell.angle_beta   90.00
_cell.angle_gamma   90.00
#
_symmetry.space_group_name_H-M   'P 1'
#
loop_
_entity.id
_entity.type
_entity.pdbx_description
1 polymer ?
#
loop_
_entity_poly.entity_id
_entity_poly.type
_entity_poly.pdbx_seq_one_letter_code
_entity_poly.pdbx_strand_id
1 'polypeptide(L)'
;MSSPSQTSVAEVPKQPIIFKFPGLKVDTRLKVFGQEFHVHSAILRLYSAFFRTFLDSPDKIPAPASALFRYEYVSVVDADGTWGLEVELKCGDQKEVSHTLSDSEKSLQTVSDQRTTKTGTTDHTSTKRSLSRPQQVLDLLAFERLLLAIYRKRFRVTSVGELARVVELANFYCALPAVAQSLDGVLLDSPETVEKIPQHSIATLEIAYKLRHSILFREALIHVVATWVEGSRSLDHNLELASAVTASYNRLQIQSLKVMYNILRTTRESASLAETFKRAIRSLDYDAPNGTAQFFRTIYAEWPDRFLITDAKSSLEDLLSNKLILAKLVPNTKPFQAGAGAYEKKFLCASIEDHELPWDREAVDW
;
A
#
# COMPACT_ATOMS: atom_id res chain seq x y z
N MET A 1 -12.75 8.07 -53.34
CA MET A 1 -11.31 8.31 -53.36
C MET A 1 -10.97 9.29 -52.25
N SER A 2 -9.88 9.00 -51.54
CA SER A 2 -9.11 9.90 -50.66
C SER A 2 -9.60 10.13 -49.24
N SER A 3 -9.09 9.26 -48.36
CA SER A 3 -8.89 9.45 -46.91
C SER A 3 -8.07 10.70 -46.59
N PRO A 4 -8.28 11.37 -45.45
CA PRO A 4 -7.27 12.23 -44.86
C PRO A 4 -6.36 11.42 -43.93
N SER A 5 -5.09 11.42 -44.30
CA SER A 5 -3.96 10.81 -43.62
C SER A 5 -3.84 11.28 -42.15
N GLN A 6 -3.77 10.32 -41.22
CA GLN A 6 -3.31 10.57 -39.86
C GLN A 6 -1.80 10.85 -39.90
N THR A 7 -1.42 12.12 -39.75
CA THR A 7 -0.04 12.51 -39.52
C THR A 7 0.30 12.25 -38.04
N SER A 8 1.20 11.31 -37.80
CA SER A 8 1.77 11.01 -36.48
C SER A 8 2.47 12.26 -35.93
N VAL A 9 1.97 12.78 -34.81
CA VAL A 9 2.68 13.80 -34.03
C VAL A 9 3.89 13.12 -33.41
N ALA A 10 5.08 13.39 -33.96
CA ALA A 10 6.35 12.92 -33.40
C ALA A 10 6.51 13.44 -31.96
N GLU A 11 6.52 12.52 -30.98
CA GLU A 11 6.82 12.85 -29.59
C GLU A 11 8.25 13.39 -29.50
N VAL A 12 8.39 14.62 -28.97
CA VAL A 12 9.70 15.22 -28.69
C VAL A 12 10.43 14.33 -27.68
N PRO A 13 11.69 13.91 -27.94
CA PRO A 13 12.41 13.03 -27.04
C PRO A 13 12.65 13.71 -25.69
N LYS A 14 12.15 13.09 -24.62
CA LYS A 14 12.38 13.54 -23.24
C LYS A 14 13.85 13.35 -22.88
N GLN A 15 14.42 14.31 -22.14
CA GLN A 15 15.81 14.19 -21.68
C GLN A 15 15.98 12.98 -20.73
N PRO A 16 17.09 12.23 -20.83
CA PRO A 16 17.35 11.10 -19.93
C PRO A 16 17.49 11.54 -18.47
N ILE A 17 16.92 10.76 -17.55
CA ILE A 17 17.09 10.94 -16.11
C ILE A 17 18.31 10.13 -15.66
N ILE A 18 19.36 10.82 -15.22
CA ILE A 18 20.64 10.20 -14.88
C ILE A 18 20.81 10.11 -13.36
N PHE A 19 20.88 8.87 -12.85
CA PHE A 19 21.24 8.62 -11.46
C PHE A 19 22.76 8.64 -11.33
N LYS A 20 23.26 9.47 -10.41
CA LYS A 20 24.69 9.56 -10.09
C LYS A 20 24.97 8.83 -8.77
N PHE A 21 26.07 8.08 -8.71
CA PHE A 21 26.59 7.48 -7.49
C PHE A 21 28.12 7.62 -7.47
N PRO A 22 28.75 8.14 -6.40
CA PRO A 22 30.20 8.35 -6.36
C PRO A 22 30.98 7.07 -6.67
N GLY A 23 31.95 7.18 -7.58
CA GLY A 23 32.84 6.06 -7.94
C GLY A 23 32.25 5.01 -8.88
N LEU A 24 30.97 5.14 -9.29
CA LEU A 24 30.36 4.25 -10.27
C LEU A 24 30.04 4.99 -11.58
N LYS A 25 30.19 4.28 -12.69
CA LYS A 25 29.75 4.74 -14.01
C LYS A 25 28.40 4.09 -14.32
N VAL A 26 27.48 4.87 -14.89
CA VAL A 26 26.21 4.32 -15.39
C VAL A 26 26.49 3.29 -16.47
N ASP A 27 25.88 2.11 -16.34
CA ASP A 27 26.10 0.95 -17.21
C ASP A 27 24.78 0.28 -17.64
N THR A 28 23.65 0.80 -17.16
CA THR A 28 22.30 0.31 -17.49
C THR A 28 21.41 1.45 -17.98
N ARG A 29 20.74 1.23 -19.11
CA ARG A 29 19.68 2.09 -19.63
C ARG A 29 18.33 1.38 -19.55
N LEU A 30 17.36 2.00 -18.86
CA LEU A 30 15.98 1.53 -18.78
C LEU A 30 15.08 2.54 -19.52
N LYS A 31 14.30 2.08 -20.49
CA LYS A 31 13.32 2.90 -21.23
C LYS A 31 11.91 2.53 -20.78
N VAL A 32 11.31 3.33 -19.92
CA VAL A 32 9.97 3.06 -19.37
C VAL A 32 8.99 4.06 -19.97
N PHE A 33 8.03 3.58 -20.75
CA PHE A 33 7.00 4.39 -21.43
C PHE A 33 7.58 5.64 -22.12
N GLY A 34 8.70 5.45 -22.84
CA GLY A 34 9.40 6.51 -23.58
C GLY A 34 10.33 7.41 -22.76
N GLN A 35 10.40 7.26 -21.43
CA GLN A 35 11.37 7.96 -20.58
C GLN A 35 12.62 7.09 -20.39
N GLU A 36 13.80 7.66 -20.65
CA GLU A 36 15.07 6.99 -20.40
C GLU A 36 15.59 7.26 -18.99
N PHE A 37 16.07 6.20 -18.33
CA PHE A 37 16.75 6.23 -17.05
C PHE A 37 18.14 5.61 -17.19
N HIS A 38 19.17 6.37 -16.81
CA HIS A 38 20.55 5.87 -16.77
C HIS A 38 20.92 5.55 -15.32
N VAL A 39 21.19 4.28 -15.06
CA VAL A 39 21.36 3.72 -13.73
C VAL A 39 22.57 2.77 -13.69
N HIS A 40 22.90 2.31 -12.48
CA HIS A 40 24.00 1.40 -12.18
C HIS A 40 23.44 0.01 -11.86
N SER A 41 23.85 -0.98 -12.64
CA SER A 41 23.50 -2.39 -12.43
C SER A 41 23.88 -2.87 -11.03
N ALA A 42 25.01 -2.39 -10.49
CA ALA A 42 25.49 -2.75 -9.16
C ALA A 42 24.50 -2.33 -8.05
N ILE A 43 23.93 -1.13 -8.16
CA ILE A 43 22.98 -0.60 -7.17
C ILE A 43 21.63 -1.33 -7.29
N LEU A 44 21.16 -1.59 -8.52
CA LEU A 44 19.94 -2.36 -8.74
C LEU A 44 20.03 -3.74 -8.10
N ARG A 45 21.13 -4.49 -8.33
CA ARG A 45 21.35 -5.84 -7.76
C ARG A 45 21.46 -5.87 -6.24
N LEU A 46 21.95 -4.77 -5.65
CA LEU A 46 22.08 -4.64 -4.21
C LEU A 46 20.70 -4.59 -3.53
N TYR A 47 19.75 -3.84 -4.10
CA TYR A 47 18.45 -3.54 -3.46
C TYR A 47 17.24 -4.23 -4.12
N SER A 48 17.47 -5.10 -5.10
CA SER A 48 16.42 -5.87 -5.77
C SER A 48 16.90 -7.28 -6.06
N ALA A 49 16.23 -8.26 -5.47
CA ALA A 49 16.50 -9.66 -5.77
C ALA A 49 16.18 -10.00 -7.23
N PHE A 50 15.16 -9.34 -7.80
CA PHE A 50 14.82 -9.44 -9.22
C PHE A 50 16.01 -9.02 -10.09
N PHE A 51 16.57 -7.82 -9.92
CA PHE A 51 17.68 -7.38 -10.78
C PHE A 51 18.97 -8.20 -10.56
N ARG A 52 19.14 -8.82 -9.39
CA ARG A 52 20.25 -9.74 -9.10
C ARG A 52 20.26 -10.96 -9.99
N THR A 53 19.09 -11.55 -10.26
CA THR A 53 18.96 -12.72 -11.14
C THR A 53 18.69 -12.33 -12.59
N PHE A 54 17.90 -11.28 -12.79
CA PHE A 54 17.39 -10.88 -14.09
C PHE A 54 18.48 -10.29 -14.99
N LEU A 55 19.40 -9.47 -14.48
CA LEU A 55 20.36 -8.76 -15.35
C LEU A 55 21.37 -9.70 -16.02
N ASP A 56 21.81 -10.76 -15.34
CA ASP A 56 22.83 -11.71 -15.82
C ASP A 56 22.21 -13.08 -16.18
N SER A 57 20.91 -13.14 -16.48
CA SER A 57 20.26 -14.38 -16.90
C SER A 57 20.94 -14.96 -18.16
N PRO A 58 21.26 -16.28 -18.20
CA PRO A 58 21.97 -16.90 -19.32
C PRO A 58 21.23 -16.79 -20.65
N ASP A 59 19.90 -16.61 -20.60
CA ASP A 59 19.05 -16.46 -21.78
C ASP A 59 19.18 -15.08 -22.45
N LYS A 60 19.96 -14.16 -21.85
CA LYS A 60 20.13 -12.79 -22.34
C LYS A 60 21.50 -12.61 -22.97
N ILE A 61 21.49 -12.16 -24.21
CA ILE A 61 22.71 -11.89 -24.97
C ILE A 61 23.40 -10.67 -24.36
N PRO A 62 24.67 -10.77 -23.93
CA PRO A 62 25.42 -9.62 -23.44
C PRO A 62 25.52 -8.53 -24.51
N ALA A 63 25.46 -7.26 -24.10
CA ALA A 63 25.70 -6.17 -25.04
C ALA A 63 27.11 -6.28 -25.65
N PRO A 64 27.28 -5.91 -26.93
CA PRO A 64 28.60 -5.86 -27.57
C PRO A 64 29.58 -5.01 -26.74
N ALA A 65 30.87 -5.33 -26.79
CA ALA A 65 31.90 -4.56 -26.06
C ALA A 65 31.98 -3.07 -26.47
N SER A 66 31.43 -2.71 -27.63
CA SER A 66 31.32 -1.34 -28.14
C SER A 66 30.06 -0.59 -27.68
N ALA A 67 29.15 -1.25 -26.95
CA ALA A 67 27.91 -0.63 -26.48
C ALA A 67 28.21 0.38 -25.36
N LEU A 68 27.51 1.53 -25.40
CA LEU A 68 27.60 2.56 -24.35
C LEU A 68 27.06 2.08 -23.01
N PHE A 69 26.07 1.18 -23.03
CA PHE A 69 25.48 0.55 -21.86
C PHE A 69 25.68 -0.96 -21.95
N ARG A 70 26.03 -1.56 -20.82
CA ARG A 70 26.12 -3.03 -20.69
C ARG A 70 24.74 -3.67 -20.75
N TYR A 71 23.72 -2.95 -20.31
CA TYR A 71 22.35 -3.41 -20.20
C TYR A 71 21.39 -2.39 -20.79
N GLU A 72 20.53 -2.80 -21.72
CA GLU A 72 19.50 -1.95 -22.32
C GLU A 72 18.15 -2.68 -22.23
N TYR A 73 17.19 -2.04 -21.56
CA TYR A 73 15.86 -2.60 -21.30
C TYR A 73 14.76 -1.62 -21.68
N VAL A 74 13.62 -2.13 -22.13
CA VAL A 74 12.43 -1.36 -22.48
C VAL A 74 11.20 -1.93 -21.78
N SER A 75 10.25 -1.05 -21.42
CA SER A 75 8.95 -1.47 -20.89
C SER A 75 8.12 -2.14 -21.98
N VAL A 76 7.66 -3.35 -21.73
CA VAL A 76 6.75 -4.11 -22.59
C VAL A 76 5.45 -4.37 -21.84
N VAL A 77 4.32 -4.26 -22.55
CA VAL A 77 2.99 -4.50 -21.98
C VAL A 77 2.52 -5.88 -22.43
N ASP A 78 2.23 -6.72 -21.46
CA ASP A 78 1.77 -8.09 -21.66
C ASP A 78 0.29 -8.14 -22.07
N ALA A 79 -0.14 -9.32 -22.54
CA ALA A 79 -1.51 -9.53 -23.02
C ALA A 79 -2.58 -9.34 -21.94
N ASP A 80 -2.21 -9.52 -20.67
CA ASP A 80 -3.08 -9.30 -19.52
C ASP A 80 -3.17 -7.82 -19.10
N GLY A 81 -2.39 -6.94 -19.75
CA GLY A 81 -2.31 -5.51 -19.44
C GLY A 81 -1.35 -5.18 -18.31
N THR A 82 -0.60 -6.15 -17.77
CA THR A 82 0.55 -5.88 -16.91
C THR A 82 1.76 -5.45 -17.75
N TRP A 83 2.80 -4.91 -17.12
CA TRP A 83 4.01 -4.51 -17.83
C TRP A 83 5.25 -4.86 -17.05
N GLY A 84 6.33 -5.13 -17.79
CA GLY A 84 7.64 -5.45 -17.25
C GLY A 84 8.76 -4.85 -18.09
N LEU A 85 9.98 -4.96 -17.61
CA LEU A 85 11.18 -4.64 -18.39
C LEU A 85 11.61 -5.86 -19.20
N GLU A 86 11.91 -5.67 -20.48
CA GLU A 86 12.48 -6.69 -21.36
C GLU A 86 13.72 -6.16 -22.09
N VAL A 87 14.57 -7.06 -22.58
CA VAL A 87 15.80 -6.68 -23.29
C VAL A 87 15.43 -5.93 -24.57
N GLU A 88 16.05 -4.78 -24.80
CA GLU A 88 15.88 -4.04 -26.04
C GLU A 88 16.58 -4.79 -27.19
N LEU A 89 15.82 -5.65 -27.89
CA LEU A 89 16.32 -6.31 -29.10
C LEU A 89 16.50 -5.26 -30.20
N LYS A 90 17.74 -5.04 -30.64
CA LYS A 90 18.00 -4.20 -31.82
C LYS A 90 17.38 -4.90 -33.03
N CYS A 91 16.47 -4.20 -33.72
CA CYS A 91 15.91 -4.66 -34.99
C CYS A 91 17.06 -4.78 -36.00
N GLY A 92 17.57 -6.00 -36.14
CA GLY A 92 18.71 -6.35 -36.99
C GLY A 92 18.76 -7.84 -37.36
N ASP A 93 18.17 -8.72 -36.54
CA ASP A 93 18.18 -10.18 -36.75
C ASP A 93 16.78 -10.82 -36.76
N GLN A 94 15.76 -10.12 -37.26
CA GLN A 94 14.55 -10.79 -37.74
C GLN A 94 14.68 -11.04 -39.25
N LYS A 95 15.53 -12.02 -39.60
CA LYS A 95 15.26 -12.81 -40.81
C LYS A 95 14.24 -13.87 -40.41
N GLU A 96 13.12 -13.85 -41.12
CA GLU A 96 12.09 -14.88 -41.12
C GLU A 96 12.71 -16.29 -41.03
N VAL A 97 12.42 -16.99 -39.94
CA VAL A 97 12.39 -18.45 -39.97
C VAL A 97 10.95 -18.84 -39.78
N SER A 98 10.22 -18.84 -40.90
CA SER A 98 9.02 -19.62 -41.08
C SER A 98 9.36 -21.08 -40.78
N HIS A 99 8.89 -21.60 -39.64
CA HIS A 99 8.91 -23.03 -39.38
C HIS A 99 7.92 -23.72 -40.31
N THR A 100 8.46 -24.29 -41.39
CA THR A 100 7.84 -25.36 -42.18
C THR A 100 7.69 -26.59 -41.30
N LEU A 101 6.44 -26.96 -41.00
CA LEU A 101 6.10 -28.29 -40.50
C LEU A 101 6.29 -29.29 -41.65
N SER A 102 7.20 -30.25 -41.47
CA SER A 102 7.23 -31.46 -42.28
C SER A 102 6.95 -32.66 -41.39
N ASP A 103 5.96 -33.43 -41.83
CA ASP A 103 5.45 -34.67 -41.26
C ASP A 103 6.54 -35.69 -40.92
N SER A 104 6.31 -36.44 -39.83
CA SER A 104 6.70 -37.85 -39.69
C SER A 104 5.96 -38.48 -38.51
N GLU A 105 4.83 -39.12 -38.82
CA GLU A 105 4.14 -40.06 -37.94
C GLU A 105 4.94 -41.37 -37.76
N LYS A 106 4.88 -41.92 -36.54
CA LYS A 106 4.63 -43.35 -36.20
C LYS A 106 4.72 -43.49 -34.66
N SER A 107 3.59 -43.49 -33.93
CA SER A 107 2.72 -44.63 -33.58
C SER A 107 3.48 -45.65 -32.69
N LEU A 108 3.12 -45.87 -31.42
CA LEU A 108 2.07 -46.75 -30.87
C LEU A 108 2.36 -46.83 -29.33
N GLN A 109 1.47 -46.99 -28.34
CA GLN A 109 0.02 -47.18 -28.24
C GLN A 109 -0.37 -47.22 -26.74
N THR A 110 -1.52 -46.60 -26.40
CA THR A 110 -2.58 -47.07 -25.45
C THR A 110 -2.27 -47.23 -23.95
N VAL A 111 -3.17 -46.91 -23.00
CA VAL A 111 -4.61 -47.24 -22.82
C VAL A 111 -5.18 -46.21 -21.80
N SER A 112 -6.15 -45.36 -22.17
CA SER A 112 -7.60 -45.38 -21.80
C SER A 112 -7.91 -44.85 -20.38
N ASP A 113 -8.97 -44.07 -20.06
CA ASP A 113 -10.33 -43.91 -20.61
C ASP A 113 -10.88 -42.51 -20.27
N GLN A 114 -11.46 -41.77 -21.23
CA GLN A 114 -12.90 -41.47 -21.45
C GLN A 114 -13.62 -40.67 -20.34
N ARG A 115 -14.52 -39.70 -20.59
CA ARG A 115 -15.06 -38.99 -21.77
C ARG A 115 -16.12 -38.03 -21.20
N THR A 116 -16.14 -36.77 -21.61
CA THR A 116 -17.38 -36.09 -22.04
C THR A 116 -17.07 -34.77 -22.73
N THR A 117 -17.38 -34.76 -24.01
CA THR A 117 -17.37 -33.65 -24.95
C THR A 117 -18.53 -32.70 -24.70
N LYS A 118 -18.29 -31.39 -24.72
CA LYS A 118 -19.18 -30.43 -25.39
C LYS A 118 -18.36 -29.38 -26.12
N THR A 119 -18.47 -29.45 -27.44
CA THR A 119 -18.10 -28.50 -28.47
C THR A 119 -18.67 -27.11 -28.20
N GLY A 120 -17.82 -26.09 -28.32
CA GLY A 120 -18.19 -24.68 -28.38
C GLY A 120 -17.14 -23.92 -29.17
N THR A 121 -17.25 -23.97 -30.50
CA THR A 121 -16.55 -23.07 -31.41
C THR A 121 -16.84 -21.64 -30.99
N THR A 122 -15.82 -20.94 -30.49
CA THR A 122 -15.87 -19.50 -30.25
C THR A 122 -14.61 -18.90 -30.84
N ASP A 123 -14.75 -18.37 -32.05
CA ASP A 123 -13.92 -17.29 -32.54
C ASP A 123 -14.05 -16.11 -31.58
N HIS A 124 -13.04 -15.91 -30.73
CA HIS A 124 -12.88 -14.69 -29.96
C HIS A 124 -11.52 -14.09 -30.28
N THR A 125 -11.59 -13.12 -31.19
CA THR A 125 -10.66 -12.02 -31.41
C THR A 125 -9.90 -11.65 -30.13
N SER A 126 -8.62 -12.02 -30.08
CA SER A 126 -7.67 -11.58 -29.06
C SER A 126 -7.52 -10.06 -29.16
N THR A 127 -8.29 -9.35 -28.35
CA THR A 127 -8.21 -7.90 -28.23
C THR A 127 -7.00 -7.63 -27.34
N LYS A 128 -5.84 -7.32 -27.94
CA LYS A 128 -4.65 -6.85 -27.21
C LYS A 128 -5.06 -5.65 -26.37
N ARG A 129 -5.21 -5.83 -25.04
CA ARG A 129 -5.50 -4.73 -24.11
C ARG A 129 -4.23 -3.91 -23.93
N SER A 130 -4.09 -2.83 -24.69
CA SER A 130 -3.03 -1.85 -24.45
C SER A 130 -3.32 -1.08 -23.15
N LEU A 131 -2.31 -0.89 -22.30
CA LEU A 131 -2.40 0.03 -21.15
C LEU A 131 -2.78 1.43 -21.63
N SER A 132 -3.76 2.05 -20.95
CA SER A 132 -4.17 3.41 -21.27
C SER A 132 -3.03 4.41 -21.00
N ARG A 133 -2.94 5.48 -21.81
CA ARG A 133 -1.90 6.51 -21.63
C ARG A 133 -1.86 7.10 -20.20
N PRO A 134 -3.00 7.38 -19.52
CA PRO A 134 -2.97 7.84 -18.13
C PRO A 134 -2.33 6.84 -17.16
N GLN A 135 -2.61 5.54 -17.34
CA GLN A 135 -2.05 4.49 -16.50
C GLN A 135 -0.52 4.40 -16.67
N GLN A 136 -0.02 4.48 -17.91
CA GLN A 136 1.42 4.50 -18.19
C GLN A 136 2.14 5.69 -17.52
N VAL A 137 1.51 6.87 -17.48
CA VAL A 137 2.10 8.05 -16.82
C VAL A 137 2.24 7.83 -15.32
N LEU A 138 1.21 7.26 -14.69
CA LEU A 138 1.23 6.97 -13.27
C LEU A 138 2.22 5.84 -12.92
N ASP A 139 2.34 4.81 -13.77
CA ASP A 139 3.31 3.73 -13.60
C ASP A 139 4.75 4.20 -13.82
N LEU A 140 4.97 5.11 -14.79
CA LEU A 140 6.25 5.78 -14.97
C LEU A 140 6.66 6.56 -13.72
N LEU A 141 5.74 7.35 -13.15
CA LEU A 141 6.01 8.11 -11.93
C LEU A 141 6.34 7.18 -10.76
N ALA A 142 5.55 6.11 -10.57
CA ALA A 142 5.78 5.13 -9.52
C ALA A 142 7.13 4.41 -9.71
N PHE A 143 7.50 4.08 -10.94
CA PHE A 143 8.80 3.47 -11.26
C PHE A 143 9.97 4.41 -10.96
N GLU A 144 9.85 5.70 -11.30
CA GLU A 144 10.83 6.72 -10.90
C GLU A 144 10.99 6.78 -9.37
N ARG A 145 9.88 6.72 -8.62
CA ARG A 145 9.93 6.75 -7.14
C ARG A 145 10.58 5.49 -6.56
N LEU A 146 10.33 4.33 -7.16
CA LEU A 146 11.03 3.10 -6.84
C LEU A 146 12.55 3.24 -7.05
N LEU A 147 12.98 3.81 -8.19
CA LEU A 147 14.40 4.08 -8.42
C LEU A 147 14.97 5.06 -7.39
N LEU A 148 14.24 6.12 -7.02
CA LEU A 148 14.67 7.03 -5.96
C LEU A 148 14.85 6.29 -4.62
N ALA A 149 13.92 5.39 -4.26
CA ALA A 149 14.03 4.56 -3.07
C ALA A 149 15.26 3.63 -3.11
N ILE A 150 15.50 2.93 -4.23
CA ILE A 150 16.69 2.08 -4.44
C ILE A 150 17.99 2.88 -4.29
N TYR A 151 17.99 4.13 -4.72
CA TYR A 151 19.15 5.03 -4.59
C TYR A 151 19.20 5.79 -3.26
N ARG A 152 18.29 5.50 -2.31
CA ARG A 152 18.16 6.18 -1.01
C ARG A 152 18.04 7.70 -1.16
N LYS A 153 17.34 8.14 -2.20
CA LYS A 153 17.01 9.54 -2.45
C LYS A 153 15.60 9.85 -1.93
N ARG A 154 15.42 11.05 -1.40
CA ARG A 154 14.11 11.54 -0.95
C ARG A 154 13.15 11.69 -2.13
N PHE A 155 11.90 11.37 -1.90
CA PHE A 155 10.81 11.56 -2.85
C PHE A 155 9.49 11.81 -2.12
N ARG A 156 8.50 12.38 -2.83
CA ARG A 156 7.21 12.81 -2.26
C ARG A 156 6.02 12.19 -2.94
N VAL A 157 5.18 11.47 -2.23
CA VAL A 157 3.91 10.97 -2.78
C VAL A 157 2.79 11.98 -2.58
N THR A 158 1.86 12.04 -3.53
CA THR A 158 0.71 12.98 -3.51
C THR A 158 -0.57 12.32 -2.98
N SER A 159 -0.59 10.99 -2.95
CA SER A 159 -1.75 10.20 -2.51
C SER A 159 -1.33 8.81 -2.04
N VAL A 160 -2.21 8.18 -1.25
CA VAL A 160 -2.09 6.77 -0.87
C VAL A 160 -2.10 5.85 -2.10
N GLY A 161 -2.84 6.22 -3.15
CA GLY A 161 -2.86 5.47 -4.42
C GLY A 161 -1.53 5.51 -5.17
N GLU A 162 -0.82 6.64 -5.16
CA GLU A 162 0.55 6.71 -5.70
C GLU A 162 1.49 5.80 -4.90
N LEU A 163 1.43 5.87 -3.56
CA LEU A 163 2.23 5.00 -2.70
C LEU A 163 1.94 3.51 -2.94
N ALA A 164 0.66 3.13 -3.07
CA ALA A 164 0.25 1.76 -3.37
C ALA A 164 0.94 1.22 -4.64
N ARG A 165 0.98 2.03 -5.70
CA ARG A 165 1.61 1.65 -6.98
C ARG A 165 3.13 1.52 -6.87
N VAL A 166 3.77 2.39 -6.09
CA VAL A 166 5.20 2.25 -5.78
C VAL A 166 5.46 0.92 -5.07
N VAL A 167 4.60 0.54 -4.12
CA VAL A 167 4.68 -0.73 -3.39
C VAL A 167 4.41 -1.93 -4.30
N GLU A 168 3.45 -1.83 -5.22
CA GLU A 168 3.18 -2.88 -6.22
C GLU A 168 4.37 -3.13 -7.13
N LEU A 169 4.99 -2.06 -7.66
CA LEU A 169 6.22 -2.17 -8.45
C LEU A 169 7.38 -2.70 -7.61
N ALA A 170 7.51 -2.26 -6.35
CA ALA A 170 8.53 -2.78 -5.46
C ALA A 170 8.33 -4.27 -5.16
N ASN A 171 7.08 -4.74 -5.03
CA ASN A 171 6.79 -6.16 -4.88
C ASN A 171 7.19 -6.93 -6.15
N PHE A 172 6.80 -6.43 -7.32
CA PHE A 172 7.13 -7.05 -8.62
C PHE A 172 8.65 -7.13 -8.86
N TYR A 173 9.38 -6.03 -8.61
CA TYR A 173 10.83 -5.97 -8.74
C TYR A 173 11.57 -6.42 -7.47
N CYS A 174 10.92 -7.10 -6.52
CA CYS A 174 11.50 -7.63 -5.29
C CYS A 174 12.43 -6.63 -4.55
N ALA A 175 11.91 -5.42 -4.34
CA ALA A 175 12.60 -4.24 -3.79
C ALA A 175 11.79 -3.55 -2.67
N LEU A 176 10.85 -4.27 -2.03
CA LEU A 176 10.06 -3.76 -0.91
C LEU A 176 10.90 -3.17 0.23
N PRO A 177 12.03 -3.78 0.65
CA PRO A 177 12.89 -3.20 1.68
C PRO A 177 13.43 -1.80 1.34
N ALA A 178 13.69 -1.50 0.07
CA ALA A 178 14.17 -0.17 -0.35
C ALA A 178 13.10 0.91 -0.15
N VAL A 179 11.85 0.59 -0.44
CA VAL A 179 10.71 1.49 -0.22
C VAL A 179 10.43 1.63 1.27
N ALA A 180 10.43 0.52 2.02
CA ALA A 180 10.23 0.53 3.48
C ALA A 180 11.24 1.43 4.20
N GLN A 181 12.52 1.35 3.84
CA GLN A 181 13.59 2.20 4.42
C GLN A 181 13.41 3.70 4.12
N SER A 182 12.69 4.04 3.05
CA SER A 182 12.47 5.42 2.64
C SER A 182 11.20 6.02 3.26
N LEU A 183 10.31 5.17 3.83
CA LEU A 183 8.93 5.54 4.12
C LEU A 183 8.80 6.64 5.18
N ASP A 184 9.61 6.63 6.24
CA ASP A 184 9.62 7.71 7.25
C ASP A 184 9.88 9.09 6.61
N GLY A 185 10.87 9.16 5.73
CA GLY A 185 11.20 10.40 5.00
C GLY A 185 10.09 10.81 4.04
N VAL A 186 9.47 9.84 3.35
CA VAL A 186 8.35 10.09 2.45
C VAL A 186 7.14 10.65 3.21
N LEU A 187 6.80 10.07 4.37
CA LEU A 187 5.68 10.53 5.19
C LEU A 187 5.93 11.94 5.76
N LEU A 188 7.17 12.25 6.14
CA LEU A 188 7.57 13.59 6.58
C LEU A 188 7.47 14.62 5.45
N ASP A 189 7.87 14.25 4.23
CA ASP A 189 7.88 15.14 3.07
C ASP A 189 6.50 15.27 2.39
N SER A 190 5.52 14.42 2.74
CA SER A 190 4.19 14.34 2.14
C SER A 190 3.04 14.40 3.18
N PRO A 191 2.88 15.51 3.93
CA PRO A 191 1.82 15.64 4.92
C PRO A 191 0.41 15.52 4.33
N GLU A 192 0.23 15.86 3.05
CA GLU A 192 -1.06 15.74 2.35
C GLU A 192 -1.49 14.28 2.17
N THR A 193 -0.52 13.35 2.11
CA THR A 193 -0.81 11.92 2.08
C THR A 193 -1.23 11.42 3.45
N VAL A 194 -0.59 11.93 4.52
CA VAL A 194 -0.94 11.60 5.91
C VAL A 194 -2.36 12.05 6.24
N GLU A 195 -2.75 13.26 5.80
CA GLU A 195 -4.10 13.79 5.98
C GLU A 195 -5.19 12.88 5.37
N LYS A 196 -4.85 12.14 4.29
CA LYS A 196 -5.78 11.27 3.58
C LYS A 196 -5.86 9.84 4.12
N ILE A 197 -5.00 9.46 5.08
CA ILE A 197 -5.01 8.12 5.69
C ILE A 197 -6.40 7.72 6.21
N PRO A 198 -7.17 8.58 6.91
CA PRO A 198 -8.48 8.19 7.43
C PRO A 198 -9.49 7.76 6.35
N GLN A 199 -9.39 8.32 5.13
CA GLN A 199 -10.28 7.95 4.01
C GLN A 199 -9.84 6.66 3.31
N HIS A 200 -8.56 6.30 3.44
CA HIS A 200 -7.94 5.13 2.81
C HIS A 200 -7.30 4.20 3.84
N SER A 201 -7.91 4.06 5.02
CA SER A 201 -7.29 3.41 6.18
C SER A 201 -6.97 1.93 5.92
N ILE A 202 -7.86 1.20 5.24
CA ILE A 202 -7.68 -0.21 4.88
C ILE A 202 -6.51 -0.37 3.90
N ALA A 203 -6.51 0.37 2.80
CA ALA A 203 -5.41 0.33 1.83
C ALA A 203 -4.07 0.74 2.46
N THR A 204 -4.09 1.74 3.36
CA THR A 204 -2.91 2.16 4.11
C THR A 204 -2.41 1.06 5.06
N LEU A 205 -3.32 0.33 5.70
CA LEU A 205 -2.99 -0.79 6.58
C LEU A 205 -2.33 -1.93 5.78
N GLU A 206 -2.86 -2.25 4.61
CA GLU A 206 -2.28 -3.26 3.70
C GLU A 206 -0.91 -2.84 3.18
N ILE A 207 -0.72 -1.56 2.83
CA ILE A 207 0.58 -0.99 2.46
C ILE A 207 1.56 -1.12 3.62
N ALA A 208 1.15 -0.73 4.82
CA ALA A 208 2.01 -0.79 6.00
C ALA A 208 2.40 -2.21 6.36
N TYR A 209 1.48 -3.17 6.20
CA TYR A 209 1.73 -4.59 6.36
C TYR A 209 2.73 -5.11 5.32
N LYS A 210 2.49 -4.82 4.03
CA LYS A 210 3.41 -5.17 2.94
C LYS A 210 4.78 -4.51 3.10
N LEU A 211 4.88 -3.35 3.72
CA LEU A 211 6.16 -2.66 3.97
C LEU A 211 6.77 -3.00 5.33
N ARG A 212 6.08 -3.78 6.17
CA ARG A 212 6.42 -4.05 7.57
C ARG A 212 6.69 -2.78 8.38
N HIS A 213 5.98 -1.70 8.07
CA HIS A 213 6.20 -0.38 8.63
C HIS A 213 5.34 -0.11 9.87
N SER A 214 5.91 -0.32 11.05
CA SER A 214 5.20 -0.32 12.34
C SER A 214 4.42 0.98 12.66
N ILE A 215 5.00 2.16 12.38
CA ILE A 215 4.36 3.45 12.69
C ILE A 215 3.12 3.65 11.81
N LEU A 216 3.27 3.42 10.50
CA LEU A 216 2.17 3.55 9.54
C LEU A 216 1.09 2.52 9.81
N PHE A 217 1.47 1.31 10.21
CA PHE A 217 0.54 0.25 10.56
C PHE A 217 -0.32 0.63 11.76
N ARG A 218 0.30 1.12 12.85
CA ARG A 218 -0.42 1.60 14.04
C ARG A 218 -1.37 2.73 13.72
N GLU A 219 -0.94 3.70 12.92
CA GLU A 219 -1.76 4.82 12.50
C GLU A 219 -2.99 4.34 11.73
N ALA A 220 -2.78 3.51 10.71
CA ALA A 220 -3.86 2.96 9.89
C ALA A 220 -4.80 2.06 10.72
N LEU A 221 -4.25 1.24 11.61
CA LEU A 221 -5.00 0.33 12.48
C LEU A 221 -5.98 1.10 13.36
N ILE A 222 -5.57 2.22 13.97
CA ILE A 222 -6.46 3.06 14.78
C ILE A 222 -7.67 3.52 13.95
N HIS A 223 -7.44 3.97 12.71
CA HIS A 223 -8.53 4.40 11.83
C HIS A 223 -9.44 3.26 11.39
N VAL A 224 -8.89 2.09 11.09
CA VAL A 224 -9.68 0.90 10.72
C VAL A 224 -10.54 0.44 11.90
N VAL A 225 -9.95 0.29 13.09
CA VAL A 225 -10.65 -0.13 14.32
C VAL A 225 -11.77 0.85 14.68
N ALA A 226 -11.53 2.15 14.50
CA ALA A 226 -12.53 3.19 14.78
C ALA A 226 -13.76 3.13 13.85
N THR A 227 -13.67 2.45 12.71
CA THR A 227 -14.77 2.23 11.76
C THR A 227 -15.16 0.76 11.64
N TRP A 228 -14.61 -0.11 12.50
CA TRP A 228 -14.79 -1.54 12.39
C TRP A 228 -16.20 -1.93 12.82
N VAL A 229 -16.83 -2.79 12.02
CA VAL A 229 -18.15 -3.34 12.29
C VAL A 229 -18.01 -4.86 12.39
N GLU A 230 -18.67 -5.46 13.37
CA GLU A 230 -18.68 -6.91 13.54
C GLU A 230 -19.24 -7.59 12.28
N GLY A 231 -18.54 -8.61 11.78
CA GLY A 231 -18.88 -9.26 10.51
C GLY A 231 -18.46 -8.49 9.24
N SER A 232 -17.65 -7.45 9.37
CA SER A 232 -17.05 -6.76 8.22
C SER A 232 -16.21 -7.72 7.37
N ARG A 233 -16.47 -7.70 6.06
CA ARG A 233 -15.76 -8.52 5.05
C ARG A 233 -14.59 -7.78 4.38
N SER A 234 -14.27 -6.57 4.85
CA SER A 234 -13.33 -5.68 4.15
C SER A 234 -11.88 -6.18 4.14
N LEU A 235 -11.54 -7.20 4.93
CA LEU A 235 -10.21 -7.79 5.02
C LEU A 235 -10.22 -9.32 4.77
N ASP A 236 -11.26 -9.87 4.15
CA ASP A 236 -11.41 -11.33 3.95
C ASP A 236 -10.24 -11.95 3.16
N HIS A 237 -9.54 -11.14 2.35
CA HIS A 237 -8.38 -11.57 1.57
C HIS A 237 -7.10 -11.70 2.40
N ASN A 238 -7.05 -11.16 3.63
CA ASN A 238 -5.89 -11.23 4.52
C ASN A 238 -6.33 -11.55 5.96
N LEU A 239 -6.35 -12.85 6.27
CA LEU A 239 -6.80 -13.37 7.56
C LEU A 239 -5.96 -12.88 8.74
N GLU A 240 -4.65 -12.66 8.54
CA GLU A 240 -3.77 -12.14 9.59
C GLU A 240 -4.13 -10.69 9.96
N LEU A 241 -4.35 -9.85 8.95
CA LEU A 241 -4.81 -8.48 9.17
C LEU A 241 -6.19 -8.43 9.80
N ALA A 242 -7.13 -9.24 9.31
CA ALA A 242 -8.47 -9.34 9.88
C ALA A 242 -8.41 -9.76 11.36
N SER A 243 -7.55 -10.72 11.71
CA SER A 243 -7.32 -11.16 13.09
C SER A 243 -6.76 -10.04 13.97
N ALA A 244 -5.71 -9.34 13.51
CA ALA A 244 -5.08 -8.25 14.26
C ALA A 244 -6.05 -7.08 14.51
N VAL A 245 -6.85 -6.72 13.50
CA VAL A 245 -7.87 -5.68 13.60
C VAL A 245 -8.99 -6.10 14.56
N THR A 246 -9.48 -7.34 14.44
CA THR A 246 -10.53 -7.87 15.31
C THR A 246 -10.08 -7.96 16.76
N ALA A 247 -8.86 -8.43 17.02
CA ALA A 247 -8.27 -8.46 18.36
C ALA A 247 -8.17 -7.05 18.96
N SER A 248 -7.71 -6.07 18.17
CA SER A 248 -7.59 -4.67 18.59
C SER A 248 -8.96 -4.02 18.85
N TYR A 249 -9.95 -4.31 18.01
CA TYR A 249 -11.33 -3.87 18.20
C TYR A 249 -11.95 -4.47 19.47
N ASN A 250 -11.79 -5.78 19.68
CA ASN A 250 -12.32 -6.46 20.87
C ASN A 250 -11.70 -5.90 22.16
N ARG A 251 -10.38 -5.60 22.15
CA ARG A 251 -9.72 -4.93 23.29
C ARG A 251 -10.31 -3.55 23.57
N LEU A 252 -10.56 -2.76 22.53
CA LEU A 252 -11.21 -1.46 22.66
C LEU A 252 -12.64 -1.59 23.23
N GLN A 253 -13.43 -2.55 22.76
CA GLN A 253 -14.78 -2.80 23.28
C GLN A 253 -14.76 -3.20 24.76
N ILE A 254 -13.85 -4.10 25.14
CA ILE A 254 -13.64 -4.49 26.55
C ILE A 254 -13.26 -3.28 27.40
N GLN A 255 -12.37 -2.41 26.90
CA GLN A 255 -11.97 -1.19 27.61
C GLN A 255 -13.15 -0.23 27.77
N SER A 256 -13.94 0.00 26.72
CA SER A 256 -15.14 0.83 26.75
C SER A 256 -16.15 0.34 27.80
N LEU A 257 -16.43 -0.97 27.82
CA LEU A 257 -17.34 -1.59 28.78
C LEU A 257 -16.83 -1.46 30.24
N LYS A 258 -15.52 -1.63 30.46
CA LYS A 258 -14.90 -1.42 31.79
C LYS A 258 -15.06 0.02 32.27
N VAL A 259 -14.85 1.00 31.38
CA VAL A 259 -15.03 2.42 31.69
C VAL A 259 -16.49 2.72 32.01
N MET A 260 -17.42 2.22 31.19
CA MET A 260 -18.86 2.35 31.45
C MET A 260 -19.24 1.79 32.83
N TYR A 261 -18.77 0.58 33.17
CA TYR A 261 -19.00 -0.03 34.48
C TYR A 261 -18.45 0.83 35.62
N ASN A 262 -17.23 1.34 35.48
CA ASN A 262 -16.61 2.20 36.48
C ASN A 262 -17.39 3.51 36.68
N ILE A 263 -17.86 4.14 35.60
CA ILE A 263 -18.72 5.32 35.67
C ILE A 263 -20.03 4.98 36.40
N LEU A 264 -20.71 3.89 36.02
CA LEU A 264 -21.96 3.45 36.65
C LEU A 264 -21.81 3.10 38.13
N ARG A 265 -20.64 2.62 38.55
CA ARG A 265 -20.34 2.39 39.96
C ARG A 265 -20.22 3.72 40.70
N THR A 266 -19.47 4.68 40.14
CA THR A 266 -19.26 6.00 40.75
C THR A 266 -20.53 6.86 40.76
N THR A 267 -21.46 6.70 39.81
CA THR A 267 -22.74 7.44 39.82
C THR A 267 -23.62 7.07 41.02
N ARG A 268 -23.43 5.89 41.63
CA ARG A 268 -24.12 5.52 42.89
C ARG A 268 -23.65 6.35 44.07
N GLU A 269 -22.42 6.82 44.02
CA GLU A 269 -21.74 7.55 45.10
C GLU A 269 -21.81 9.08 44.88
N SER A 270 -22.05 9.53 43.64
CA SER A 270 -22.09 10.95 43.27
C SER A 270 -23.35 11.32 42.49
N ALA A 271 -24.25 12.07 43.14
CA ALA A 271 -25.48 12.58 42.52
C ALA A 271 -25.19 13.51 41.33
N SER A 272 -24.12 14.32 41.40
CA SER A 272 -23.73 15.21 40.30
C SER A 272 -23.24 14.43 39.08
N LEU A 273 -22.48 13.35 39.30
CA LEU A 273 -22.06 12.47 38.20
C LEU A 273 -23.27 11.72 37.63
N ALA A 274 -24.23 11.30 38.46
CA ALA A 274 -25.45 10.65 38.01
C ALA A 274 -26.27 11.55 37.07
N GLU A 275 -26.41 12.84 37.37
CA GLU A 275 -27.09 13.79 36.47
C GLU A 275 -26.32 14.03 35.17
N THR A 276 -25.00 14.14 35.24
CA THR A 276 -24.11 14.23 34.06
C THR A 276 -24.29 13.01 33.16
N PHE A 277 -24.28 11.82 33.76
CA PHE A 277 -24.48 10.55 33.07
C PHE A 277 -25.86 10.47 32.40
N LYS A 278 -26.93 10.85 33.11
CA LYS A 278 -28.29 10.94 32.54
C LYS A 278 -28.37 11.90 31.36
N ARG A 279 -27.65 13.03 31.42
CA ARG A 279 -27.56 13.99 30.31
C ARG A 279 -26.82 13.40 29.12
N ALA A 280 -25.69 12.74 29.35
CA ALA A 280 -24.92 12.08 28.30
C ALA A 280 -25.70 10.93 27.64
N ILE A 281 -26.55 10.21 28.40
CA ILE A 281 -27.48 9.21 27.85
C ILE A 281 -28.41 9.81 26.80
N ARG A 282 -28.87 11.05 26.99
CA ARG A 282 -29.73 11.71 26.01
C ARG A 282 -29.03 12.01 24.68
N SER A 283 -27.69 11.98 24.64
CA SER A 283 -26.88 12.13 23.43
C SER A 283 -26.44 10.81 22.80
N LEU A 284 -26.81 9.66 23.36
CA LEU A 284 -26.53 8.36 22.74
C LEU A 284 -27.44 8.13 21.54
N ASP A 285 -26.84 7.72 20.42
CA ASP A 285 -27.57 7.14 19.30
C ASP A 285 -28.05 5.72 19.65
N TYR A 286 -29.21 5.34 19.08
CA TYR A 286 -29.76 3.98 19.22
C TYR A 286 -28.79 2.87 18.81
N ASP A 287 -27.89 3.14 17.85
CA ASP A 287 -26.97 2.16 17.28
C ASP A 287 -25.66 1.96 18.07
N ALA A 288 -25.47 2.67 19.19
CA ALA A 288 -24.25 2.61 19.98
C ALA A 288 -24.51 2.31 21.48
N PRO A 289 -25.13 1.16 21.82
CA PRO A 289 -25.56 0.87 23.19
C PRO A 289 -24.43 0.86 24.22
N ASN A 290 -23.18 0.65 23.78
CA ASN A 290 -21.99 0.63 24.64
C ASN A 290 -21.32 2.01 24.81
N GLY A 291 -21.90 3.08 24.24
CA GLY A 291 -21.33 4.43 24.26
C GLY A 291 -20.40 4.71 23.06
N THR A 292 -20.53 5.92 22.52
CA THR A 292 -19.60 6.48 21.53
C THR A 292 -18.50 7.29 22.22
N ALA A 293 -17.43 7.63 21.50
CA ALA A 293 -16.41 8.53 22.03
C ALA A 293 -16.98 9.89 22.48
N GLN A 294 -17.97 10.44 21.77
CA GLN A 294 -18.70 11.65 22.16
C GLN A 294 -19.40 11.50 23.51
N PHE A 295 -20.09 10.37 23.73
CA PHE A 295 -20.75 10.08 25.00
C PHE A 295 -19.76 10.14 26.18
N PHE A 296 -18.64 9.42 26.07
CA PHE A 296 -17.61 9.40 27.10
C PHE A 296 -16.96 10.77 27.30
N ARG A 297 -16.78 11.53 26.21
CA ARG A 297 -16.24 12.87 26.26
C ARG A 297 -17.15 13.86 26.99
N THR A 298 -18.46 13.77 26.78
CA THR A 298 -19.43 14.61 27.52
C THR A 298 -19.32 14.37 29.02
N ILE A 299 -19.21 13.11 29.44
CA ILE A 299 -19.01 12.76 30.85
C ILE A 299 -17.67 13.29 31.37
N TYR A 300 -16.60 13.18 30.58
CA TYR A 300 -15.28 13.67 30.97
C TYR A 300 -15.27 15.20 31.15
N ALA A 301 -15.90 15.94 30.24
CA ALA A 301 -15.95 17.40 30.28
C ALA A 301 -16.74 17.96 31.48
N GLU A 302 -17.77 17.23 31.91
CA GLU A 302 -18.66 17.60 33.01
C GLU A 302 -18.33 16.87 34.33
N TRP A 303 -17.14 16.27 34.45
CA TRP A 303 -16.76 15.48 35.62
C TRP A 303 -16.77 16.33 36.92
N PRO A 304 -17.53 15.94 37.97
CA PRO A 304 -17.92 16.84 39.05
C PRO A 304 -16.86 17.19 40.10
N ASP A 305 -15.61 16.72 39.97
CA ASP A 305 -14.50 17.15 40.82
C ASP A 305 -13.18 17.16 40.03
N ARG A 306 -12.56 18.35 39.94
CA ARG A 306 -11.25 18.48 39.27
C ARG A 306 -10.10 17.90 40.11
N PHE A 307 -10.27 17.82 41.43
CA PHE A 307 -9.20 17.50 42.39
C PHE A 307 -9.17 16.04 42.85
N LEU A 308 -10.22 15.25 42.62
CA LEU A 308 -10.25 13.81 42.93
C LEU A 308 -10.13 13.00 41.64
N ILE A 309 -8.91 12.57 41.32
CA ILE A 309 -8.68 11.55 40.28
C ILE A 309 -9.17 10.23 40.87
N THR A 310 -10.32 9.76 40.40
CA THR A 310 -10.81 8.41 40.69
C THR A 310 -10.36 7.45 39.59
N ASP A 311 -10.32 6.15 39.89
CA ASP A 311 -10.02 5.10 38.90
C ASP A 311 -10.90 5.22 37.64
N ALA A 312 -12.15 5.66 37.82
CA ALA A 312 -13.10 5.88 36.73
C ALA A 312 -12.67 7.03 35.81
N LYS A 313 -12.18 8.14 36.36
CA LYS A 313 -11.70 9.29 35.60
C LYS A 313 -10.41 8.96 34.84
N SER A 314 -9.47 8.26 35.48
CA SER A 314 -8.24 7.80 34.81
C SER A 314 -8.55 6.85 33.65
N SER A 315 -9.43 5.87 33.89
CA SER A 315 -9.82 4.91 32.84
C SER A 315 -10.52 5.61 31.65
N LEU A 316 -11.28 6.67 31.94
CA LEU A 316 -11.96 7.49 30.93
C LEU A 316 -10.96 8.33 30.11
N GLU A 317 -9.94 8.88 30.77
CA GLU A 317 -8.84 9.59 30.09
C GLU A 317 -8.07 8.66 29.15
N ASP A 318 -7.75 7.45 29.60
CA ASP A 318 -7.09 6.44 28.77
C ASP A 318 -7.92 6.05 27.54
N LEU A 319 -9.24 5.93 27.69
CA LEU A 319 -10.17 5.62 26.60
C LEU A 319 -10.29 6.77 25.58
N LEU A 320 -10.21 8.02 26.04
CA LEU A 320 -10.27 9.21 25.19
C LEU A 320 -8.90 9.65 24.66
N SER A 321 -7.82 8.96 25.04
CA SER A 321 -6.47 9.26 24.60
C SER A 321 -6.32 9.16 23.07
N ASN A 322 -5.49 10.03 22.51
CA ASN A 322 -5.14 10.01 21.10
C ASN A 322 -3.76 9.39 20.91
N LYS A 323 -3.70 8.20 20.30
CA LYS A 323 -2.47 7.47 19.99
C LYS A 323 -1.95 7.68 18.56
N LEU A 324 -2.55 8.58 17.78
CA LEU A 324 -2.07 8.93 16.44
C LEU A 324 -0.74 9.69 16.52
N ILE A 325 0.27 9.18 15.80
CA ILE A 325 1.63 9.72 15.76
C ILE A 325 1.81 10.55 14.49
N LEU A 326 1.44 10.00 13.32
CA LEU A 326 1.66 10.65 12.03
C LEU A 326 0.75 11.86 11.86
N ALA A 327 -0.44 11.84 12.46
CA ALA A 327 -1.34 12.96 12.51
C ALA A 327 -0.72 14.28 13.03
N LYS A 328 0.38 14.22 13.79
CA LYS A 328 1.15 15.38 14.26
C LYS A 328 1.94 16.08 13.15
N LEU A 329 2.18 15.39 12.02
CA LEU A 329 2.86 15.93 10.85
C LEU A 329 1.94 16.79 9.98
N VAL A 330 0.62 16.63 10.13
CA VAL A 330 -0.36 17.44 9.41
C VAL A 330 -0.41 18.82 10.05
N PRO A 331 -0.18 19.91 9.29
CA PRO A 331 -0.26 21.28 9.81
C PRO A 331 -1.72 21.67 10.06
N ASN A 332 -2.36 21.10 11.08
CA ASN A 332 -3.72 21.41 11.48
C ASN A 332 -3.74 22.29 12.73
N THR A 333 -4.65 23.27 12.77
CA THR A 333 -4.80 24.20 13.90
C THR A 333 -5.44 23.55 15.13
N LYS A 334 -6.06 22.37 14.98
CA LYS A 334 -6.65 21.62 16.09
C LYS A 334 -6.16 20.17 16.10
N PRO A 335 -5.70 19.66 17.26
CA PRO A 335 -5.33 18.26 17.38
C PRO A 335 -6.56 17.37 17.16
N PHE A 336 -6.34 16.20 16.57
CA PHE A 336 -7.37 15.17 16.52
C PHE A 336 -7.71 14.72 17.94
N GLN A 337 -8.99 14.56 18.23
CA GLN A 337 -9.47 14.20 19.55
C GLN A 337 -10.64 13.25 19.42
N ALA A 338 -10.61 12.15 20.20
CA ALA A 338 -11.74 11.26 20.32
C ALA A 338 -12.96 12.05 20.82
N GLY A 339 -14.13 11.81 20.24
CA GLY A 339 -15.36 12.49 20.66
C GLY A 339 -15.57 13.89 20.11
N ALA A 340 -14.77 14.37 19.14
CA ALA A 340 -15.02 15.67 18.49
C ALA A 340 -14.65 15.72 17.01
N GLY A 341 -15.27 16.66 16.28
CA GLY A 341 -15.00 16.91 14.87
C GLY A 341 -15.20 15.65 14.02
N ALA A 342 -14.25 15.36 13.13
CA ALA A 342 -14.28 14.15 12.29
C ALA A 342 -14.21 12.82 13.08
N TYR A 343 -13.95 12.89 14.38
CA TYR A 343 -13.83 11.74 15.29
C TYR A 343 -14.90 11.76 16.39
N GLU A 344 -16.02 12.44 16.17
CA GLU A 344 -17.14 12.52 17.12
C GLU A 344 -17.56 11.14 17.67
N LYS A 345 -17.74 10.14 16.81
CA LYS A 345 -18.16 8.79 17.25
C LYS A 345 -17.01 7.82 17.44
N LYS A 346 -15.76 8.26 17.26
CA LYS A 346 -14.58 7.39 17.07
C LYS A 346 -13.60 7.47 18.23
N PHE A 347 -13.11 6.32 18.69
CA PHE A 347 -12.00 6.25 19.62
C PHE A 347 -10.67 6.28 18.88
N LEU A 348 -9.64 6.84 19.52
CA LEU A 348 -8.29 6.99 18.98
C LEU A 348 -7.23 6.29 19.85
N CYS A 349 -7.66 5.47 20.81
CA CYS A 349 -6.82 4.83 21.81
C CYS A 349 -6.48 3.36 21.49
N ALA A 350 -6.91 2.84 20.34
CA ALA A 350 -6.56 1.50 19.91
C ALA A 350 -5.03 1.37 19.82
N SER A 351 -4.50 0.22 20.23
CA SER A 351 -3.06 -0.04 20.19
C SER A 351 -2.78 -1.50 19.93
N ILE A 352 -1.61 -1.73 19.32
CA ILE A 352 -1.02 -3.04 19.09
C ILE A 352 0.44 -2.99 19.53
N GLU A 353 0.85 -3.98 20.31
CA GLU A 353 2.20 -4.07 20.82
C GLU A 353 3.16 -4.58 19.73
N ASP A 354 4.46 -4.34 19.91
CA ASP A 354 5.47 -4.74 18.91
C ASP A 354 5.48 -6.25 18.66
N HIS A 355 5.22 -7.05 19.70
CA HIS A 355 5.21 -8.52 19.62
C HIS A 355 3.91 -9.08 19.01
N GLU A 356 2.90 -8.24 18.83
CA GLU A 356 1.61 -8.59 18.23
C GLU A 356 1.54 -8.17 16.75
N LEU A 357 2.57 -7.51 16.23
CA LEU A 357 2.64 -7.17 14.82
C LEU A 357 2.63 -8.48 14.00
N PRO A 358 1.90 -8.52 12.88
CA PRO A 358 1.73 -9.74 12.08
C PRO A 358 2.95 -10.04 11.19
N TRP A 359 4.14 -9.62 11.61
CA TRP A 359 5.41 -9.94 10.94
C TRP A 359 6.54 -9.99 11.96
N ASP A 360 7.57 -10.74 11.61
CA ASP A 360 8.83 -10.74 12.35
C ASP A 360 9.61 -9.45 12.05
N ARG A 361 10.02 -8.76 13.13
CA ARG A 361 10.79 -7.51 13.07
C ARG A 361 12.27 -7.74 12.79
N GLU A 362 12.78 -8.94 13.05
CA GLU A 362 14.19 -9.28 12.86
C GLU A 362 14.47 -9.80 11.45
N ALA A 363 13.43 -10.17 10.70
CA ALA A 363 13.55 -10.61 9.32
C ALA A 363 14.02 -9.47 8.39
N VAL A 364 15.19 -9.66 7.78
CA VAL A 364 15.84 -8.66 6.90
C VAL A 364 15.55 -8.90 5.41
N ASP A 365 15.36 -10.17 5.02
CA ASP A 365 15.12 -10.60 3.65
C ASP A 365 13.67 -11.08 3.50
N TRP A 366 12.76 -10.16 3.17
CA TRP A 366 11.34 -10.44 3.04
C TRP A 366 10.70 -9.86 1.78
#